data_AF-A0A1I8CQ92-F1
#
_entry.id   AF-A0A1I8CQ92-F1
#
_cell.length_a   1.000
_cell.length_b   1.000
_cell.length_c   1.000
_cell.angle_alpha   90.00
_cell.angle_beta   90.00
_cell.angle_gamma   90.00
#
_symmetry.space_group_name_H-M   'P 1'
#
loop_
_entity.id
_entity.type
_entity.pdbx_description
1 polymer ?
#
loop_
_entity_poly.entity_id
_entity_poly.type
_entity_poly.pdbx_seq_one_letter_code
_entity_poly.pdbx_strand_id
1 'polypeptide(L)'
;MKFFIVLLIALMAFAGVAKANIICNLCLDFVKDMEVAVENDEPDLEKKADEICNKLTDDNSLLDPLCKQLVDTEIDTIIKGIENNDPPEVICKRINFC
;
A
#
# COMPACT_ATOMS: atom_id res chain seq x y z
N MET A 1 -32.41 23.07 2.35
CA MET A 1 -32.28 21.68 2.82
C MET A 1 -31.66 20.77 1.74
N LYS A 2 -32.21 20.68 0.51
CA LYS A 2 -31.61 19.88 -0.58
C LYS A 2 -30.17 20.27 -0.96
N PHE A 3 -29.84 21.57 -1.01
CA PHE A 3 -28.48 22.04 -1.30
C PHE A 3 -27.45 21.61 -0.25
N PHE A 4 -27.80 21.64 1.05
CA PHE A 4 -26.92 21.18 2.12
C PHE A 4 -26.64 19.67 2.02
N ILE A 5 -27.64 18.87 1.65
CA ILE A 5 -27.48 17.41 1.47
C ILE A 5 -26.54 17.11 0.29
N VAL A 6 -26.71 17.81 -0.84
CA VAL A 6 -25.83 17.63 -2.02
C VAL A 6 -24.38 18.01 -1.69
N LEU A 7 -24.18 19.08 -0.93
CA LEU A 7 -22.85 19.54 -0.53
C LEU A 7 -22.16 18.55 0.43
N LEU A 8 -22.92 17.93 1.35
CA LEU A 8 -22.40 16.87 2.22
C LEU A 8 -22.04 15.59 1.46
N ILE A 9 -22.85 15.17 0.48
CA ILE A 9 -22.55 14.00 -0.37
C ILE A 9 -21.28 14.24 -1.20
N ALA A 10 -21.12 15.43 -1.78
CA ALA A 10 -19.93 15.80 -2.54
C ALA A 10 -18.65 15.74 -1.69
N LEU A 11 -18.72 16.20 -0.43
CA LEU A 11 -17.57 16.15 0.50
C LEU A 11 -17.18 14.71 0.87
N MET A 12 -18.16 13.84 1.14
CA MET A 12 -17.88 12.43 1.46
C MET A 12 -17.27 11.68 0.27
N ALA A 13 -17.79 11.92 -0.94
CA ALA A 13 -17.23 11.32 -2.16
C ALA A 13 -15.77 11.76 -2.39
N PHE A 14 -15.46 13.02 -2.15
CA PHE A 14 -14.11 13.55 -2.29
C PHE A 14 -13.12 12.91 -1.29
N ALA A 15 -13.54 12.75 -0.02
CA ALA A 15 -12.71 12.11 1.01
C ALA A 15 -12.41 10.63 0.69
N GLY A 16 -13.38 9.91 0.13
CA GLY A 16 -13.20 8.51 -0.30
C GLY A 16 -12.13 8.34 -1.37
N VAL A 17 -12.16 9.20 -2.40
CA VAL A 17 -11.16 9.17 -3.50
C VAL A 17 -9.76 9.51 -2.99
N ALA A 18 -9.63 10.53 -2.14
CA ALA A 18 -8.34 10.91 -1.58
C ALA A 18 -7.71 9.77 -0.75
N LYS A 19 -8.50 9.08 0.07
CA LYS A 19 -8.04 7.93 0.86
C LYS A 19 -7.58 6.76 -0.02
N ALA A 20 -8.36 6.41 -1.04
CA ALA A 20 -7.99 5.33 -1.97
C ALA A 20 -6.65 5.61 -2.67
N ASN A 21 -6.41 6.86 -3.07
CA ASN A 21 -5.15 7.24 -3.72
C ASN A 21 -3.94 7.11 -2.78
N ILE A 22 -4.09 7.47 -1.50
CA ILE A 22 -3.01 7.34 -0.50
C ILE A 22 -2.66 5.85 -0.28
N ILE A 23 -3.67 4.98 -0.15
CA ILE A 23 -3.47 3.54 0.05
C ILE A 23 -2.77 2.92 -1.16
N CYS A 24 -3.21 3.28 -2.37
CA CYS A 24 -2.63 2.79 -3.60
C CYS A 24 -1.16 3.21 -3.72
N ASN A 25 -0.85 4.50 -3.47
CA ASN A 25 0.54 4.97 -3.52
C ASN A 25 1.43 4.28 -2.48
N LEU A 26 0.92 4.06 -1.26
CA LEU A 26 1.66 3.33 -0.22
C LEU A 26 2.01 1.91 -0.69
N CYS A 27 1.07 1.20 -1.31
CA CYS A 27 1.36 -0.12 -1.89
C CYS A 27 2.39 -0.04 -3.02
N LEU A 28 2.22 0.90 -3.96
CA LEU A 28 3.14 1.02 -5.10
C LEU A 28 4.57 1.28 -4.65
N ASP A 29 4.76 2.15 -3.66
CA ASP A 29 6.09 2.47 -3.14
C ASP A 29 6.65 1.32 -2.29
N PHE A 30 5.81 0.62 -1.53
CA PHE A 30 6.18 -0.60 -0.81
C PHE A 30 6.66 -1.69 -1.76
N VAL A 31 5.91 -1.98 -2.83
CA VAL A 31 6.27 -3.02 -3.81
C VAL A 31 7.60 -2.68 -4.49
N LYS A 32 7.83 -1.42 -4.87
CA LYS A 32 9.12 -0.99 -5.45
C LYS A 32 10.30 -1.18 -4.50
N ASP A 33 10.16 -0.82 -3.23
CA ASP A 33 11.23 -1.03 -2.24
C ASP A 33 11.44 -2.54 -1.98
N MET A 34 10.38 -3.36 -2.06
CA MET A 34 10.46 -4.82 -1.98
C MET A 34 11.12 -5.47 -3.20
N GLU A 35 10.89 -4.96 -4.42
CA GLU A 35 11.59 -5.42 -5.63
C GLU A 35 13.10 -5.35 -5.43
N VAL A 36 13.59 -4.22 -4.89
CA VAL A 36 15.01 -4.05 -4.56
C VAL A 36 15.48 -5.05 -3.50
N ALA A 37 14.66 -5.36 -2.50
CA ALA A 37 15.01 -6.34 -1.46
C ALA A 37 15.12 -7.76 -2.03
N VAL A 38 14.19 -8.15 -2.89
CA VAL A 38 14.18 -9.46 -3.57
C VAL A 38 15.36 -9.58 -4.53
N GLU A 39 15.64 -8.55 -5.33
CA GLU A 39 16.78 -8.53 -6.26
C GLU A 39 18.15 -8.62 -5.56
N ASN A 40 18.23 -8.16 -4.31
CA ASN A 40 19.46 -8.24 -3.50
C ASN A 40 19.56 -9.51 -2.65
N ASP A 41 18.69 -10.50 -2.87
CA ASP A 41 18.64 -11.76 -2.11
C ASP A 41 18.57 -11.53 -0.58
N GLU A 42 17.78 -10.54 -0.13
CA GLU A 42 17.63 -10.25 1.30
C GLU A 42 17.14 -11.50 2.06
N PRO A 43 17.86 -11.97 3.10
CA PRO A 43 17.58 -13.25 3.75
C PRO A 43 16.28 -13.28 4.56
N ASP A 44 15.78 -12.12 4.97
CA ASP A 44 14.58 -11.98 5.81
C ASP A 44 13.67 -10.89 5.23
N LEU A 45 12.88 -11.28 4.24
CA LEU A 45 11.97 -10.38 3.52
C LEU A 45 10.82 -9.86 4.41
N GLU A 46 10.38 -10.62 5.41
CA GLU A 46 9.34 -10.18 6.35
C GLU A 46 9.87 -9.03 7.23
N LYS A 47 11.03 -9.22 7.84
CA LYS A 47 11.67 -8.16 8.61
C LYS A 47 12.00 -6.95 7.72
N LYS A 48 12.43 -7.19 6.49
CA LYS A 48 12.73 -6.11 5.56
C LYS A 48 11.48 -5.31 5.18
N ALA A 49 10.37 -6.00 4.97
CA ALA A 49 9.07 -5.38 4.72
C ALA A 49 8.65 -4.48 5.89
N ASP A 50 8.82 -4.91 7.14
CA ASP A 50 8.57 -4.08 8.32
C ASP A 50 9.45 -2.82 8.35
N GLU A 51 10.74 -2.94 8.03
CA GLU A 51 11.65 -1.79 7.94
C GLU A 51 11.24 -0.81 6.84
N ILE A 52 10.80 -1.32 5.68
CA ILE A 52 10.26 -0.52 4.58
C ILE A 52 9.00 0.21 5.05
N CYS A 53 8.11 -0.45 5.79
CA CYS A 53 6.92 0.19 6.34
C CYS A 53 7.23 1.34 7.29
N ASN A 54 8.16 1.14 8.24
CA ASN A 54 8.56 2.21 9.16
C ASN A 54 9.14 3.41 8.39
N LYS A 55 9.94 3.14 7.36
CA LYS A 55 10.57 4.17 6.51
C LYS A 55 9.57 4.93 5.64
N LEU A 56 8.67 4.22 4.95
CA LEU A 56 7.68 4.85 4.06
C LEU A 56 6.66 5.68 4.82
N THR A 57 6.38 5.29 6.06
CA THR A 57 5.36 5.93 6.88
C THR A 57 5.94 6.95 7.86
N ASP A 58 7.27 7.05 8.00
CA ASP A 58 7.95 7.88 9.00
C ASP A 58 7.39 7.62 10.41
N ASP A 59 7.17 6.34 10.73
CA ASP A 59 6.53 5.85 11.95
C ASP A 59 5.16 6.52 12.26
N ASN A 60 4.44 6.97 11.21
CA ASN A 60 3.16 7.62 11.38
C ASN A 60 2.11 6.66 11.95
N SER A 61 1.50 7.04 13.07
CA SER A 61 0.56 6.19 13.82
C SER A 61 -0.71 5.78 13.06
N LEU A 62 -1.01 6.37 11.90
CA LEU A 62 -2.13 5.98 11.05
C LEU A 62 -1.68 5.15 9.84
N LEU A 63 -0.53 5.46 9.24
CA LEU A 63 -0.07 4.79 8.02
C LEU A 63 0.77 3.54 8.32
N ASP A 64 1.57 3.56 9.39
CA ASP A 64 2.43 2.45 9.76
C ASP A 64 1.64 1.16 10.04
N PRO A 65 0.54 1.19 10.84
CA PRO A 65 -0.26 -0.02 11.05
C PRO A 65 -0.94 -0.52 9.78
N LEU A 66 -1.27 0.38 8.85
CA LEU A 66 -1.85 0.00 7.55
C LEU A 66 -0.81 -0.68 6.66
N CYS A 67 0.43 -0.19 6.65
CA CYS A 67 1.52 -0.83 5.92
C CYS A 67 1.87 -2.18 6.54
N LYS A 68 1.96 -2.28 7.87
CA LYS A 68 2.23 -3.56 8.53
C LYS A 68 1.12 -4.58 8.31
N GLN A 69 -0.14 -4.14 8.26
CA GLN A 69 -1.23 -5.01 7.85
C GLN A 69 -1.02 -5.55 6.43
N LEU A 70 -0.53 -4.74 5.49
CA LEU A 70 -0.18 -5.19 4.14
C LEU A 70 0.89 -6.29 4.18
N VAL A 71 1.91 -6.13 5.03
CA VAL A 71 2.95 -7.16 5.25
C VAL A 71 2.30 -8.44 5.79
N ASP A 72 1.59 -8.35 6.91
CA ASP A 72 0.99 -9.49 7.60
C ASP A 72 0.05 -10.32 6.71
N THR A 73 -0.66 -9.68 5.77
CA THR A 73 -1.69 -10.35 4.96
C THR A 73 -1.29 -10.66 3.53
N GLU A 74 -0.41 -9.86 2.92
CA GLU A 74 -0.18 -9.92 1.46
C GLU A 74 1.29 -10.09 1.06
N ILE A 75 2.23 -10.17 2.01
CA ILE A 75 3.67 -10.24 1.68
C ILE A 75 4.01 -11.39 0.73
N ASP A 76 3.43 -12.57 0.93
CA ASP A 76 3.60 -13.74 0.03
C ASP A 76 3.09 -13.47 -1.39
N THR A 77 1.96 -12.77 -1.51
CA THR A 77 1.36 -12.40 -2.80
C THR A 77 2.25 -11.39 -3.53
N ILE A 78 2.82 -10.44 -2.78
CA ILE A 78 3.72 -9.42 -3.30
C ILE A 78 5.02 -10.05 -3.78
N ILE A 79 5.68 -10.86 -2.95
CA ILE A 79 6.93 -11.56 -3.32
C ILE A 79 6.72 -12.40 -4.58
N LYS A 80 5.65 -13.20 -4.64
CA LYS A 80 5.34 -13.98 -5.84
C LYS A 80 5.08 -13.10 -7.07
N GLY A 81 4.44 -11.96 -6.91
CA GLY A 81 4.25 -11.00 -8.00
C GLY A 81 5.59 -10.49 -8.54
N ILE A 82 6.49 -10.10 -7.64
CA ILE A 82 7.84 -9.63 -7.95
C ILE A 82 8.65 -10.72 -8.66
N GLU A 83 8.66 -11.95 -8.13
CA GLU A 83 9.35 -13.10 -8.76
C GLU A 83 8.82 -13.40 -10.17
N ASN A 84 7.53 -13.15 -10.41
CA ASN A 84 6.91 -13.28 -11.74
C ASN A 84 7.13 -12.07 -12.65
N ASN A 85 7.86 -11.03 -12.20
CA ASN A 85 8.07 -9.77 -12.90
C ASN A 85 6.75 -9.03 -13.22
N ASP A 86 5.74 -9.18 -12.36
CA ASP A 86 4.51 -8.40 -12.46
C ASP A 86 4.81 -6.93 -12.09
N PRO A 87 4.31 -5.93 -12.86
CA PRO A 87 4.46 -4.52 -12.49
C PRO A 87 3.79 -4.21 -11.13
N PRO A 88 4.30 -3.23 -10.36
CA PRO A 88 3.71 -2.82 -9.08
C PRO A 88 2.21 -2.53 -9.16
N GLU A 89 1.74 -1.91 -10.25
CA GLU A 89 0.32 -1.61 -10.43
C GLU A 89 -0.54 -2.87 -10.57
N VAL A 90 -0.01 -3.95 -11.12
CA VAL A 90 -0.71 -5.23 -11.25
C VAL A 90 -0.77 -5.91 -9.90
N ILE A 91 0.33 -5.89 -9.15
CA ILE A 91 0.42 -6.48 -7.80
C ILE A 91 -0.55 -5.75 -6.86
N CYS A 92 -0.49 -4.42 -6.78
CA CYS A 92 -1.33 -3.63 -5.88
C CYS A 92 -2.83 -3.71 -6.20
N LYS A 93 -3.19 -3.89 -7.49
CA LYS A 93 -4.59 -4.17 -7.88
C LYS A 93 -5.05 -5.55 -7.46
N ARG A 94 -4.17 -6.55 -7.54
CA ARG A 94 -4.50 -7.94 -7.17
C ARG A 94 -4.94 -8.07 -5.71
N ILE A 95 -4.33 -7.27 -4.84
CA ILE A 95 -4.61 -7.24 -3.40
C ILE A 95 -5.61 -6.15 -2.99
N ASN A 96 -6.20 -5.44 -3.95
CA ASN A 96 -7.20 -4.38 -3.75
C ASN A 96 -6.71 -3.14 -2.97
N PHE A 97 -5.41 -2.84 -3.05
CA PHE A 97 -4.85 -1.58 -2.53
C PHE A 97 -4.89 -0.48 -3.60
N CYS A 98 -4.97 -0.90 -4.87
CA CYS A 98 -5.42 -0.16 -6.04
C CYS A 98 -6.54 -0.99 -6.72
#